data_AF-A0A959NFB8-F1
#
_entry.id   AF-A0A959NFB8-F1
#
_cell.length_a   1.000
_cell.length_b   1.000
_cell.length_c   1.000
_cell.angle_alpha   90.00
_cell.angle_beta   90.00
_cell.angle_gamma   90.00
#
_symmetry.space_group_name_H-M   'P 1'
#
loop_
_entity.id
_entity.type
_entity.pdbx_description
1 polymer ?
#
loop_
_entity_poly.entity_id
_entity_poly.type
_entity_poly.pdbx_seq_one_letter_code
_entity_poly.pdbx_strand_id
1 'polypeptide(L)'
;FQLNSYAAACEKGDWLSIRINTADTTTVPPKPDLRKMMVPLGPVVVFGAANFPFAYSTAGGDTASALAAGCPVIIKAHPEHAATSELVAKAILDAAADTYMPTGVFAHLHGQSFEVGKALVEHPFTKAVGFTGSLKGGKALFDLANQRKEPIPVFAEMSSINPVFLLPEKMQTEAKEIAQTYAGSITLGVGQFCTNPGLIIGIDNGDLQTFISALAGCIEEAAPATMLNPGIFKNYVEKRANSLTMPEVETVAVSTIEPAMYQGVPTIATATAEAFINNPFLHQEVFGPYSLVIKCKDITEMETVATHIEGQLTATLMGSLQDIKNNETLVSLVQNICGRLIHNNVPTGVAVCEAMQHGGPYPATTDARFTSVGPDAILRFARPVCFQQWENELLPDALKNENPLGFWRTVNGSLTREKI
;
A
#
# COMPACT_ATOMS: atom_id res chain seq x y z
N PHE A 1 -17.42 5.95 3.56
CA PHE A 1 -16.38 6.02 4.60
C PHE A 1 -15.10 6.70 4.07
N GLN A 2 -14.37 6.09 3.13
CA GLN A 2 -13.11 6.65 2.60
C GLN A 2 -13.24 8.05 1.96
N LEU A 3 -14.23 8.30 1.10
CA LEU A 3 -14.46 9.65 0.55
C LEU A 3 -14.71 10.68 1.66
N ASN A 4 -15.51 10.31 2.68
CA ASN A 4 -15.81 11.19 3.81
C ASN A 4 -14.57 11.47 4.67
N SER A 5 -13.61 10.52 4.81
CA SER A 5 -12.38 10.80 5.54
C SER A 5 -11.51 11.84 4.83
N TYR A 6 -11.49 11.84 3.50
CA TYR A 6 -10.78 12.88 2.73
C TYR A 6 -11.52 14.22 2.76
N ALA A 7 -12.86 14.23 2.71
CA ALA A 7 -13.64 15.45 2.90
C ALA A 7 -13.37 16.09 4.27
N ALA A 8 -13.43 15.28 5.34
CA ALA A 8 -13.11 15.73 6.69
C ALA A 8 -11.67 16.27 6.80
N ALA A 9 -10.70 15.63 6.12
CA ALA A 9 -9.33 16.13 6.07
C ALA A 9 -9.23 17.49 5.37
N CYS A 10 -9.99 17.72 4.30
CA CYS A 10 -10.06 19.00 3.61
C CYS A 10 -10.64 20.09 4.51
N GLU A 11 -11.74 19.80 5.21
CA GLU A 11 -12.38 20.72 6.16
C GLU A 11 -11.48 21.06 7.36
N LYS A 12 -10.67 20.10 7.81
CA LYS A 12 -9.72 20.28 8.93
C LYS A 12 -8.49 21.10 8.51
N GLY A 13 -8.03 20.95 7.27
CA GLY A 13 -6.92 21.71 6.69
C GLY A 13 -5.51 21.28 7.11
N ASP A 14 -5.35 20.27 7.98
CA ASP A 14 -4.03 19.86 8.52
C ASP A 14 -3.02 19.44 7.43
N TRP A 15 -3.51 18.79 6.37
CA TRP A 15 -2.68 18.34 5.24
C TRP A 15 -1.97 19.51 4.52
N LEU A 16 -2.51 20.73 4.61
CA LEU A 16 -1.90 21.92 4.04
C LEU A 16 -0.55 22.25 4.66
N SER A 17 -0.21 21.64 5.82
CA SER A 17 1.09 21.76 6.48
C SER A 17 1.52 23.24 6.64
N ILE A 18 0.60 24.10 7.07
CA ILE A 18 0.79 25.55 7.09
C ILE A 18 1.92 25.91 8.06
N ARG A 19 2.92 26.64 7.56
CA ARG A 19 4.06 27.17 8.32
C ARG A 19 4.22 28.66 8.04
N ILE A 20 4.33 29.45 9.10
CA ILE A 20 4.53 30.90 9.01
C ILE A 20 5.73 31.27 9.89
N ASN A 21 6.64 32.05 9.33
CA ASN A 21 7.69 32.73 10.04
C ASN A 21 7.57 34.22 9.76
N THR A 22 7.20 34.99 10.79
CA THR A 22 7.10 36.44 10.65
C THR A 22 8.48 37.05 10.45
N ALA A 23 8.53 38.24 9.84
CA ALA A 23 9.78 38.97 9.70
C ALA A 23 10.41 39.26 11.08
N ASP A 24 11.74 39.22 11.13
CA ASP A 24 12.53 39.58 12.31
C ASP A 24 13.75 40.39 11.89
N THR A 25 13.67 41.70 12.11
CA THR A 25 14.71 42.67 11.77
C THR A 25 15.88 42.69 12.77
N THR A 26 15.76 41.97 13.90
CA THR A 26 16.79 41.94 14.94
C THR A 26 17.86 40.88 14.69
N THR A 27 17.57 39.91 13.83
CA THR A 27 18.52 38.87 13.41
C THR A 27 19.54 39.39 12.39
N VAL A 28 20.72 38.76 12.31
CA VAL A 28 21.77 39.09 11.34
C VAL A 28 22.16 37.82 10.55
N PRO A 29 21.83 37.73 9.24
CA PRO A 29 21.06 38.71 8.46
C PRO A 29 19.59 38.78 8.90
N PRO A 30 18.88 39.91 8.66
CA PRO A 30 17.45 40.03 8.95
C PRO A 30 16.63 38.92 8.29
N LYS A 31 15.70 38.35 9.04
CA LYS A 31 14.83 37.28 8.57
C LYS A 31 13.59 37.87 7.89
N PRO A 32 13.29 37.51 6.62
CA PRO A 32 12.07 37.95 5.95
C PRO A 32 10.83 37.22 6.47
N ASP A 33 9.64 37.78 6.22
CA ASP A 33 8.38 37.05 6.38
C ASP A 33 8.31 35.92 5.33
N LEU A 34 8.12 34.69 5.79
CA LEU A 34 8.02 33.49 4.98
C LEU A 34 6.77 32.69 5.39
N ARG A 35 5.95 32.35 4.41
CA ARG A 35 4.74 31.54 4.62
C ARG A 35 4.72 30.41 3.64
N LYS A 36 4.31 29.22 4.07
CA LYS A 36 4.31 28.03 3.22
C LYS A 36 3.06 27.19 3.49
N MET A 37 2.49 26.67 2.41
CA MET A 37 1.45 25.65 2.44
C MET A 37 1.63 24.66 1.30
N MET A 38 0.92 23.54 1.36
CA MET A 38 0.78 22.62 0.25
C MET A 38 -0.23 23.13 -0.78
N VAL A 39 0.05 22.88 -2.06
CA VAL A 39 -0.83 23.18 -3.22
C VAL A 39 -0.86 21.95 -4.14
N PRO A 40 -1.92 21.77 -4.96
CA PRO A 40 -2.01 20.62 -5.88
C PRO A 40 -0.85 20.56 -6.88
N LEU A 41 -0.45 19.35 -7.25
CA LEU A 41 0.53 19.12 -8.32
C LEU A 41 -0.02 19.49 -9.72
N GLY A 42 -1.29 19.21 -9.97
CA GLY A 42 -1.95 19.34 -11.27
C GLY A 42 -2.70 18.05 -11.65
N PRO A 43 -3.07 17.84 -12.93
CA PRO A 43 -3.81 16.65 -13.35
C PRO A 43 -3.12 15.33 -12.98
N VAL A 44 -3.87 14.40 -12.39
CA VAL A 44 -3.41 13.09 -11.95
C VAL A 44 -4.04 11.99 -12.79
N VAL A 45 -3.23 11.04 -13.24
CA VAL A 45 -3.71 9.82 -13.91
C VAL A 45 -3.79 8.70 -12.89
N VAL A 46 -4.91 7.98 -12.83
CA VAL A 46 -5.11 6.87 -11.89
C VAL A 46 -5.36 5.56 -12.65
N PHE A 47 -4.70 4.49 -12.19
CA PHE A 47 -4.89 3.12 -12.65
C PHE A 47 -5.42 2.26 -11.49
N GLY A 48 -6.69 1.86 -11.58
CA GLY A 48 -7.34 1.08 -10.53
C GLY A 48 -6.89 -0.37 -10.44
N ALA A 49 -6.96 -0.95 -9.25
CA ALA A 49 -6.65 -2.34 -8.97
C ALA A 49 -7.72 -3.31 -9.49
N ALA A 50 -7.32 -4.52 -9.87
CA ALA A 50 -8.24 -5.59 -10.27
C ALA A 50 -9.03 -6.16 -9.08
N ASN A 51 -8.36 -6.38 -7.94
CA ASN A 51 -8.88 -7.09 -6.78
C ASN A 51 -9.82 -6.28 -5.89
N PHE A 52 -9.73 -4.94 -5.93
CA PHE A 52 -10.64 -4.04 -5.22
C PHE A 52 -11.34 -3.09 -6.21
N PRO A 53 -12.38 -3.55 -6.93
CA PRO A 53 -13.02 -2.81 -8.03
C PRO A 53 -13.73 -1.52 -7.61
N PHE A 54 -13.86 -1.28 -6.30
CA PHE A 54 -14.41 -0.06 -5.72
C PHE A 54 -13.33 0.75 -4.97
N ALA A 55 -12.82 0.22 -3.86
CA ALA A 55 -11.99 0.96 -2.90
C ALA A 55 -10.59 1.37 -3.42
N TYR A 56 -10.08 0.70 -4.44
CA TYR A 56 -8.79 1.00 -5.10
C TYR A 56 -8.96 1.16 -6.61
N SER A 57 -10.10 1.71 -7.05
CA SER A 57 -10.44 1.84 -8.46
C SER A 57 -10.99 3.24 -8.75
N THR A 58 -12.05 3.34 -9.54
CA THR A 58 -12.62 4.59 -10.06
C THR A 58 -12.84 5.68 -9.01
N ALA A 59 -13.50 5.35 -7.90
CA ALA A 59 -13.67 6.24 -6.73
C ALA A 59 -12.82 5.75 -5.54
N GLY A 60 -11.68 5.14 -5.83
CA GLY A 60 -10.78 4.57 -4.84
C GLY A 60 -9.92 5.61 -4.14
N GLY A 61 -8.97 5.12 -3.34
CA GLY A 61 -8.10 5.96 -2.50
C GLY A 61 -7.36 7.02 -3.29
N ASP A 62 -6.79 6.65 -4.44
CA ASP A 62 -6.03 7.54 -5.32
C ASP A 62 -6.89 8.65 -5.93
N THR A 63 -8.03 8.31 -6.54
CA THR A 63 -8.97 9.31 -7.07
C THR A 63 -9.43 10.26 -5.96
N ALA A 64 -9.83 9.70 -4.82
CA ALA A 64 -10.36 10.50 -3.71
C ALA A 64 -9.31 11.45 -3.13
N SER A 65 -8.09 10.97 -2.88
CA SER A 65 -7.00 11.79 -2.33
C SER A 65 -6.46 12.82 -3.33
N ALA A 66 -6.43 12.50 -4.64
CA ALA A 66 -6.06 13.46 -5.67
C ALA A 66 -7.08 14.61 -5.80
N LEU A 67 -8.38 14.28 -5.85
CA LEU A 67 -9.44 15.29 -5.84
C LEU A 67 -9.38 16.16 -4.57
N ALA A 68 -9.17 15.54 -3.41
CA ALA A 68 -9.02 16.24 -2.13
C ALA A 68 -7.80 17.17 -2.10
N ALA A 69 -6.69 16.82 -2.75
CA ALA A 69 -5.54 17.71 -2.93
C ALA A 69 -5.83 18.91 -3.85
N GLY A 70 -6.96 18.90 -4.58
CA GLY A 70 -7.32 19.89 -5.59
C GLY A 70 -6.82 19.54 -7.00
N CYS A 71 -6.52 18.27 -7.28
CA CYS A 71 -6.06 17.81 -8.59
C CYS A 71 -7.22 17.26 -9.43
N PRO A 72 -7.37 17.68 -10.71
CA PRO A 72 -8.23 16.96 -11.64
C PRO A 72 -7.75 15.52 -11.85
N VAL A 73 -8.69 14.58 -12.03
CA VAL A 73 -8.35 13.15 -12.16
C VAL A 73 -8.76 12.60 -13.51
N ILE A 74 -7.85 11.88 -14.17
CA ILE A 74 -8.13 11.02 -15.31
C ILE A 74 -7.97 9.57 -14.86
N ILE A 75 -9.07 8.82 -14.75
CA ILE A 75 -9.03 7.40 -14.44
C ILE A 75 -8.97 6.60 -15.75
N LYS A 76 -7.97 5.71 -15.85
CA LYS A 76 -7.95 4.66 -16.86
C LYS A 76 -8.69 3.45 -16.29
N ALA A 77 -9.85 3.12 -16.86
CA ALA A 77 -10.67 2.00 -16.41
C ALA A 77 -9.90 0.68 -16.48
N HIS A 78 -9.98 -0.12 -15.41
CA HIS A 78 -9.43 -1.46 -15.44
C HIS A 78 -10.33 -2.34 -16.33
N PRO A 79 -9.76 -3.09 -17.30
CA PRO A 79 -10.57 -3.83 -18.27
C PRO A 79 -11.44 -4.91 -17.62
N GLU A 80 -10.97 -5.50 -16.51
CA GLU A 80 -11.63 -6.60 -15.82
C GLU A 80 -12.89 -6.20 -15.02
N HIS A 81 -13.17 -4.90 -14.87
CA HIS A 81 -14.40 -4.42 -14.21
C HIS A 81 -14.92 -3.12 -14.82
N ALA A 82 -14.80 -2.99 -16.16
CA ALA A 82 -15.12 -1.77 -16.89
C ALA A 82 -16.56 -1.26 -16.63
N ALA A 83 -17.56 -2.14 -16.55
CA ALA A 83 -18.93 -1.75 -16.27
C ALA A 83 -19.12 -1.20 -14.85
N THR A 84 -18.48 -1.82 -13.85
CA THR A 84 -18.46 -1.30 -12.47
C THR A 84 -17.80 0.07 -12.45
N SER A 85 -16.68 0.22 -13.15
CA SER A 85 -15.95 1.47 -13.27
C SER A 85 -16.80 2.58 -13.91
N GLU A 86 -17.53 2.27 -14.97
CA GLU A 86 -18.43 3.21 -15.67
C GLU A 86 -19.56 3.72 -14.79
N LEU A 87 -20.23 2.83 -14.04
CA LEU A 87 -21.30 3.22 -13.11
C LEU A 87 -20.80 4.15 -12.01
N VAL A 88 -19.59 3.88 -11.48
CA VAL A 88 -18.97 4.75 -10.47
C VAL A 88 -18.54 6.09 -11.08
N ALA A 89 -18.01 6.08 -12.30
CA ALA A 89 -17.64 7.30 -13.02
C ALA A 89 -18.86 8.21 -13.26
N LYS A 90 -20.00 7.62 -13.64
CA LYS A 90 -21.27 8.35 -13.75
C LYS A 90 -21.63 9.04 -12.44
N ALA A 91 -21.54 8.34 -11.30
CA ALA A 91 -21.84 8.93 -10.00
C ALA A 91 -20.92 10.11 -9.65
N ILE A 92 -19.62 10.04 -10.02
CA ILE A 92 -18.68 11.16 -9.83
C ILE A 92 -19.07 12.36 -10.72
N LEU A 93 -19.40 12.10 -11.99
CA LEU A 93 -19.79 13.15 -12.94
C LEU A 93 -21.10 13.83 -12.54
N ASP A 94 -22.10 13.07 -12.10
CA ASP A 94 -23.37 13.62 -11.59
C ASP A 94 -23.10 14.50 -10.35
N ALA A 95 -22.29 14.03 -9.39
CA ALA A 95 -21.90 14.83 -8.22
C ALA A 95 -21.10 16.10 -8.58
N ALA A 96 -20.23 16.03 -9.58
CA ALA A 96 -19.48 17.18 -10.08
C ALA A 96 -20.42 18.23 -10.70
N ALA A 97 -21.44 17.79 -11.44
CA ALA A 97 -22.47 18.68 -11.99
C ALA A 97 -23.31 19.33 -10.89
N ASP A 98 -23.78 18.55 -9.91
CA ASP A 98 -24.60 19.02 -8.78
C ASP A 98 -23.86 20.04 -7.89
N THR A 99 -22.53 19.97 -7.88
CA THR A 99 -21.65 20.89 -7.12
C THR A 99 -21.04 21.99 -7.98
N TYR A 100 -21.48 22.15 -9.23
CA TYR A 100 -21.01 23.16 -10.18
C TYR A 100 -19.50 23.13 -10.44
N MET A 101 -18.89 21.95 -10.36
CA MET A 101 -17.47 21.78 -10.64
C MET A 101 -17.19 21.94 -12.15
N PRO A 102 -15.98 22.39 -12.53
CA PRO A 102 -15.59 22.46 -13.93
C PRO A 102 -15.67 21.09 -14.61
N THR A 103 -16.11 21.04 -15.87
CA THR A 103 -16.26 19.79 -16.64
C THR A 103 -14.98 18.94 -16.69
N GLY A 104 -13.80 19.58 -16.61
CA GLY A 104 -12.51 18.89 -16.62
C GLY A 104 -12.04 18.34 -15.27
N VAL A 105 -12.84 18.42 -14.19
CA VAL A 105 -12.43 17.94 -12.85
C VAL A 105 -12.20 16.42 -12.82
N PHE A 106 -12.93 15.67 -13.64
CA PHE A 106 -12.84 14.22 -13.71
C PHE A 106 -13.08 13.72 -15.13
N ALA A 107 -12.26 12.77 -15.59
CA ALA A 107 -12.43 12.08 -16.85
C ALA A 107 -12.23 10.58 -16.66
N HIS A 108 -13.07 9.78 -17.32
CA HIS A 108 -13.01 8.31 -17.31
C HIS A 108 -12.73 7.80 -18.72
N LEU A 109 -11.71 6.95 -18.84
CA LEU A 109 -11.24 6.43 -20.12
C LEU A 109 -11.23 4.90 -20.13
N HIS A 110 -11.90 4.32 -21.11
CA HIS A 110 -11.76 2.90 -21.43
C HIS A 110 -10.50 2.65 -22.27
N GLY A 111 -9.89 1.49 -22.11
CA GLY A 111 -8.79 1.05 -22.94
C GLY A 111 -8.22 -0.29 -22.48
N GLN A 112 -8.15 -1.27 -23.37
CA GLN A 112 -7.53 -2.57 -23.05
C GLN A 112 -6.01 -2.56 -23.30
N SER A 113 -5.51 -1.71 -24.21
CA SER A 113 -4.10 -1.69 -24.58
C SER A 113 -3.23 -0.91 -23.60
N PHE A 114 -1.96 -1.30 -23.53
CA PHE A 114 -0.94 -0.56 -22.79
C PHE A 114 -0.64 0.81 -23.39
N GLU A 115 -0.88 1.01 -24.69
CA GLU A 115 -0.65 2.28 -25.39
C GLU A 115 -1.49 3.43 -24.81
N VAL A 116 -2.73 3.17 -24.38
CA VAL A 116 -3.55 4.20 -23.71
C VAL A 116 -2.91 4.61 -22.38
N GLY A 117 -2.46 3.64 -21.59
CA GLY A 117 -1.78 3.91 -20.32
C GLY A 117 -0.49 4.69 -20.52
N LYS A 118 0.33 4.28 -21.49
CA LYS A 118 1.56 4.97 -21.87
C LYS A 118 1.29 6.41 -22.29
N ALA A 119 0.35 6.63 -23.21
CA ALA A 119 0.02 7.98 -23.68
C ALA A 119 -0.44 8.90 -22.55
N LEU A 120 -1.25 8.39 -21.60
CA LEU A 120 -1.67 9.15 -20.42
C LEU A 120 -0.50 9.51 -19.50
N VAL A 121 0.41 8.56 -19.26
CA VAL A 121 1.59 8.79 -18.42
C VAL A 121 2.59 9.72 -19.08
N GLU A 122 2.74 9.72 -20.41
CA GLU A 122 3.67 10.58 -21.14
C GLU A 122 3.10 11.97 -21.45
N HIS A 123 1.78 12.17 -21.29
CA HIS A 123 1.12 13.42 -21.67
C HIS A 123 1.66 14.63 -20.87
N PRO A 124 2.06 15.74 -21.51
CA PRO A 124 2.79 16.84 -20.86
C PRO A 124 2.03 17.51 -19.69
N PHE A 125 0.70 17.44 -19.67
CA PHE A 125 -0.13 17.99 -18.59
C PHE A 125 -0.37 17.04 -17.42
N THR A 126 -0.05 15.75 -17.54
CA THR A 126 -0.06 14.85 -16.38
C THR A 126 1.06 15.28 -15.43
N LYS A 127 0.74 15.41 -14.14
CA LYS A 127 1.66 15.87 -13.08
C LYS A 127 1.91 14.83 -11.98
N ALA A 128 1.10 13.77 -11.91
CA ALA A 128 1.40 12.59 -11.12
C ALA A 128 0.60 11.37 -11.63
N VAL A 129 1.00 10.18 -11.18
CA VAL A 129 0.29 8.92 -11.44
C VAL A 129 0.03 8.18 -10.13
N GLY A 130 -1.19 7.71 -9.92
CA GLY A 130 -1.55 6.70 -8.92
C GLY A 130 -1.76 5.34 -9.59
N PHE A 131 -1.18 4.27 -9.05
CA PHE A 131 -1.27 2.93 -9.61
C PHE A 131 -1.33 1.87 -8.52
N THR A 132 -2.22 0.90 -8.67
CA THR A 132 -2.22 -0.33 -7.86
C THR A 132 -2.29 -1.53 -8.79
N GLY A 133 -1.30 -2.43 -8.73
CA GLY A 133 -1.26 -3.60 -9.62
C GLY A 133 0.07 -4.34 -9.59
N SER A 134 0.41 -5.05 -10.67
CA SER A 134 1.64 -5.87 -10.69
C SER A 134 2.93 -5.03 -10.64
N LEU A 135 4.00 -5.59 -10.05
CA LEU A 135 5.36 -5.02 -10.08
C LEU A 135 5.82 -4.64 -11.48
N LYS A 136 5.68 -5.54 -12.45
CA LYS A 136 6.08 -5.28 -13.85
C LYS A 136 5.35 -4.07 -14.44
N GLY A 137 4.05 -3.96 -14.19
CA GLY A 137 3.22 -2.85 -14.67
C GLY A 137 3.58 -1.53 -14.00
N GLY A 138 3.62 -1.50 -12.67
CA GLY A 138 3.94 -0.29 -11.91
C GLY A 138 5.34 0.24 -12.21
N LYS A 139 6.34 -0.66 -12.28
CA LYS A 139 7.72 -0.30 -12.65
C LYS A 139 7.80 0.25 -14.07
N ALA A 140 7.08 -0.32 -15.04
CA ALA A 140 7.06 0.19 -16.40
C ALA A 140 6.48 1.61 -16.47
N LEU A 141 5.40 1.90 -15.73
CA LEU A 141 4.84 3.26 -15.67
C LEU A 141 5.78 4.24 -14.95
N PHE A 142 6.43 3.79 -13.87
CA PHE A 142 7.45 4.57 -13.17
C PHE A 142 8.62 4.95 -14.10
N ASP A 143 9.12 3.99 -14.88
CA ASP A 143 10.23 4.25 -15.82
C ASP A 143 9.81 5.22 -16.92
N LEU A 144 8.62 5.04 -17.52
CA LEU A 144 8.08 5.94 -18.55
C LEU A 144 7.94 7.38 -18.01
N ALA A 145 7.40 7.53 -16.79
CA ALA A 145 7.24 8.83 -16.16
C ALA A 145 8.58 9.54 -15.91
N ASN A 146 9.61 8.81 -15.52
CA ASN A 146 10.95 9.37 -15.29
C ASN A 146 11.72 9.69 -16.58
N GLN A 147 11.34 9.09 -17.70
CA GLN A 147 11.95 9.36 -19.02
C GLN A 147 11.33 10.57 -19.74
N ARG A 148 10.26 11.16 -19.20
CA ARG A 148 9.66 12.39 -19.72
C ARG A 148 10.65 13.56 -19.68
N LYS A 149 10.43 14.56 -20.55
CA LYS A 149 11.14 15.85 -20.50
C LYS A 149 10.96 16.54 -19.13
N GLU A 150 9.77 16.46 -18.57
CA GLU A 150 9.46 16.86 -17.20
C GLU A 150 9.02 15.59 -16.45
N PRO A 151 9.94 14.95 -15.69
CA PRO A 151 9.62 13.79 -14.87
C PRO A 151 8.50 14.09 -13.88
N ILE A 152 7.65 13.09 -13.64
CA ILE A 152 6.53 13.19 -12.71
C ILE A 152 6.55 12.04 -11.70
N PRO A 153 6.07 12.24 -10.46
CA PRO A 153 5.96 11.15 -9.50
C PRO A 153 4.94 10.11 -9.96
N VAL A 154 5.29 8.85 -9.74
CA VAL A 154 4.39 7.70 -9.85
C VAL A 154 4.33 7.05 -8.48
N PHE A 155 3.15 7.02 -7.89
CA PHE A 155 2.85 6.33 -6.63
C PHE A 155 2.22 4.99 -6.98
N ALA A 156 3.07 3.97 -7.14
CA ALA A 156 2.66 2.63 -7.51
C ALA A 156 2.74 1.70 -6.31
N GLU A 157 1.64 1.05 -5.98
CA GLU A 157 1.57 -0.10 -5.08
C GLU A 157 1.66 -1.37 -5.91
N MET A 158 2.62 -2.23 -5.58
CA MET A 158 3.07 -3.28 -6.47
C MET A 158 3.01 -4.66 -5.83
N SER A 159 4.12 -5.13 -5.24
CA SER A 159 4.23 -6.52 -4.79
C SER A 159 4.72 -6.59 -3.35
N SER A 160 4.11 -7.48 -2.58
CA SER A 160 4.43 -7.74 -1.18
C SER A 160 4.05 -9.17 -0.86
N ILE A 161 4.92 -9.88 -0.13
CA ILE A 161 4.67 -11.23 0.41
C ILE A 161 4.32 -11.18 1.91
N ASN A 162 4.41 -10.01 2.53
CA ASN A 162 3.91 -9.71 3.87
C ASN A 162 4.42 -10.70 4.93
N PRO A 163 5.73 -10.71 5.23
CA PRO A 163 6.36 -11.71 6.06
C PRO A 163 5.84 -11.72 7.49
N VAL A 164 5.70 -12.94 8.03
CA VAL A 164 5.23 -13.20 9.39
C VAL A 164 6.33 -13.94 10.14
N PHE A 165 6.87 -13.33 11.19
CA PHE A 165 7.90 -13.92 12.03
C PHE A 165 7.26 -14.52 13.28
N LEU A 166 7.41 -15.83 13.44
CA LEU A 166 6.89 -16.61 14.56
C LEU A 166 7.96 -16.74 15.64
N LEU A 167 7.76 -16.09 16.78
CA LEU A 167 8.75 -16.04 17.86
C LEU A 167 8.54 -17.14 18.92
N PRO A 168 9.62 -17.61 19.58
CA PRO A 168 9.60 -18.90 20.28
C PRO A 168 8.62 -19.01 21.45
N GLU A 169 8.53 -18.01 22.32
CA GLU A 169 7.67 -18.12 23.52
C GLU A 169 6.19 -18.16 23.13
N LYS A 170 5.79 -17.31 22.17
CA LYS A 170 4.42 -17.31 21.65
C LYS A 170 4.07 -18.64 20.98
N MET A 171 5.01 -19.24 20.25
CA MET A 171 4.80 -20.50 19.56
C MET A 171 4.64 -21.69 20.52
N GLN A 172 5.31 -21.68 21.66
CA GLN A 172 5.16 -22.73 22.69
C GLN A 172 3.74 -22.85 23.22
N THR A 173 2.99 -21.74 23.30
CA THR A 173 1.66 -21.73 23.92
C THR A 173 0.51 -21.63 22.92
N GLU A 174 0.73 -21.07 21.72
CA GLU A 174 -0.35 -20.68 20.80
C GLU A 174 -0.14 -21.12 19.33
N ALA A 175 0.78 -22.05 19.06
CA ALA A 175 1.08 -22.50 17.69
C ALA A 175 -0.17 -22.90 16.87
N LYS A 176 -1.13 -23.60 17.46
CA LYS A 176 -2.33 -24.08 16.75
C LYS A 176 -3.31 -22.96 16.45
N GLU A 177 -3.55 -22.09 17.43
CA GLU A 177 -4.46 -20.95 17.34
C GLU A 177 -3.95 -19.95 16.29
N ILE A 178 -2.63 -19.72 16.26
CA ILE A 178 -1.98 -18.88 15.24
C ILE A 178 -2.16 -19.53 13.86
N ALA A 179 -1.92 -20.83 13.72
CA ALA A 179 -2.09 -21.56 12.46
C ALA A 179 -3.52 -21.42 11.89
N GLN A 180 -4.54 -21.61 12.73
CA GLN A 180 -5.95 -21.44 12.33
C GLN A 180 -6.26 -20.02 11.87
N THR A 181 -5.77 -19.03 12.62
CA THR A 181 -5.94 -17.61 12.28
C THR A 181 -5.30 -17.28 10.93
N TYR A 182 -4.10 -17.80 10.68
CA TYR A 182 -3.39 -17.60 9.42
C TYR A 182 -4.01 -18.36 8.25
N ALA A 183 -4.55 -19.57 8.44
CA ALA A 183 -5.29 -20.28 7.40
C ALA A 183 -6.46 -19.43 6.86
N GLY A 184 -7.21 -18.78 7.77
CA GLY A 184 -8.27 -17.84 7.40
C GLY A 184 -7.75 -16.61 6.65
N SER A 185 -6.62 -16.03 7.09
CA SER A 185 -6.02 -14.87 6.45
C SER A 185 -5.50 -15.18 5.03
N ILE A 186 -4.86 -16.34 4.85
CA ILE A 186 -4.31 -16.81 3.58
C ILE A 186 -5.43 -17.04 2.54
N THR A 187 -6.57 -17.55 2.99
CA THR A 187 -7.68 -17.96 2.10
C THR A 187 -8.73 -16.86 1.90
N LEU A 188 -8.72 -15.80 2.71
CA LEU A 188 -9.64 -14.68 2.58
C LEU A 188 -9.61 -14.07 1.18
N GLY A 189 -10.77 -13.99 0.52
CA GLY A 189 -10.89 -13.49 -0.86
C GLY A 189 -10.10 -14.31 -1.88
N VAL A 190 -9.94 -15.62 -1.62
CA VAL A 190 -9.10 -16.53 -2.42
C VAL A 190 -7.63 -16.07 -2.42
N GLY A 191 -7.17 -15.47 -1.33
CA GLY A 191 -5.82 -14.94 -1.17
C GLY A 191 -5.50 -13.70 -2.04
N GLN A 192 -6.49 -13.11 -2.72
CA GLN A 192 -6.29 -11.98 -3.64
C GLN A 192 -6.22 -10.62 -2.91
N PHE A 193 -5.55 -10.59 -1.77
CA PHE A 193 -5.24 -9.40 -0.98
C PHE A 193 -3.77 -9.02 -1.19
N CYS A 194 -3.47 -7.74 -1.44
CA CYS A 194 -2.09 -7.25 -1.48
C CYS A 194 -1.35 -7.43 -0.14
N THR A 195 -2.11 -7.56 0.95
CA THR A 195 -1.65 -7.82 2.31
C THR A 195 -1.83 -9.27 2.74
N ASN A 196 -1.94 -10.22 1.79
CA ASN A 196 -1.98 -11.65 2.10
C ASN A 196 -0.63 -12.11 2.70
N PRO A 197 -0.62 -12.88 3.81
CA PRO A 197 0.63 -13.39 4.42
C PRO A 197 1.21 -14.54 3.59
N GLY A 198 1.94 -14.20 2.53
CA GLY A 198 2.55 -15.15 1.60
C GLY A 198 3.85 -15.79 2.10
N LEU A 199 4.49 -15.23 3.14
CA LEU A 199 5.71 -15.76 3.75
C LEU A 199 5.57 -15.86 5.27
N ILE A 200 5.87 -17.03 5.83
CA ILE A 200 5.83 -17.30 7.27
C ILE A 200 7.20 -17.86 7.68
N ILE A 201 7.83 -17.32 8.71
CA ILE A 201 9.20 -17.64 9.12
C ILE A 201 9.19 -18.08 10.58
N GLY A 202 9.78 -19.24 10.88
CA GLY A 202 9.88 -19.77 12.24
C GLY A 202 11.12 -20.61 12.47
N ILE A 203 11.43 -20.90 13.74
CA ILE A 203 12.54 -21.78 14.12
C ILE A 203 12.13 -23.25 13.94
N ASP A 204 12.96 -24.06 13.29
CA ASP A 204 12.72 -25.48 13.03
C ASP A 204 12.81 -26.31 14.32
N ASN A 205 11.68 -26.38 15.03
CA ASN A 205 11.51 -27.11 16.27
C ASN A 205 10.10 -27.71 16.37
N GLY A 206 9.79 -28.40 17.47
CA GLY A 206 8.48 -29.02 17.69
C GLY A 206 7.30 -28.06 17.64
N ASP A 207 7.49 -26.80 18.02
CA ASP A 207 6.42 -25.78 18.04
C ASP A 207 6.08 -25.35 16.60
N LEU A 208 7.09 -25.13 15.75
CA LEU A 208 6.88 -24.86 14.33
C LEU A 208 6.25 -26.05 13.62
N GLN A 209 6.68 -27.29 13.92
CA GLN A 209 6.05 -28.49 13.35
C GLN A 209 4.56 -28.60 13.77
N THR A 210 4.24 -28.21 15.01
CA THR A 210 2.85 -28.15 15.49
C THR A 210 2.03 -27.11 14.72
N PHE A 211 2.60 -25.92 14.48
CA PHE A 211 1.98 -24.89 13.65
C PHE A 211 1.77 -25.35 12.20
N ILE A 212 2.80 -25.90 11.56
CA ILE A 212 2.74 -26.38 10.16
C ILE A 212 1.65 -27.45 10.02
N SER A 213 1.59 -28.39 10.95
CA SER A 213 0.58 -29.46 10.93
C SER A 213 -0.85 -28.93 11.10
N ALA A 214 -1.05 -27.97 12.01
CA ALA A 214 -2.36 -27.35 12.21
C ALA A 214 -2.78 -26.50 10.99
N LEU A 215 -1.84 -25.75 10.41
CA LEU A 215 -2.06 -24.96 9.20
C LEU A 215 -2.40 -25.87 8.02
N ALA A 216 -1.68 -26.98 7.87
CA ALA A 216 -1.91 -27.98 6.83
C ALA A 216 -3.35 -28.51 6.87
N GLY A 217 -3.83 -28.96 8.04
CA GLY A 217 -5.20 -29.46 8.19
C GLY A 217 -6.26 -28.42 7.82
N CYS A 218 -6.08 -27.17 8.24
CA CYS A 218 -7.01 -26.10 7.85
C CYS A 218 -7.00 -25.82 6.33
N ILE A 219 -5.86 -25.97 5.66
CA ILE A 219 -5.72 -25.70 4.22
C ILE A 219 -6.25 -26.86 3.38
N GLU A 220 -6.08 -28.10 3.84
CA GLU A 220 -6.68 -29.28 3.22
C GLU A 220 -8.22 -29.21 3.17
N GLU A 221 -8.82 -28.60 4.19
CA GLU A 221 -10.28 -28.38 4.30
C GLU A 221 -10.76 -27.10 3.61
N ALA A 222 -9.86 -26.16 3.27
CA ALA A 222 -10.24 -24.90 2.67
C ALA A 222 -10.72 -25.09 1.22
N ALA A 223 -11.96 -24.67 0.93
CA ALA A 223 -12.54 -24.81 -0.41
C ALA A 223 -11.84 -23.89 -1.45
N PRO A 224 -11.46 -24.40 -2.62
CA PRO A 224 -11.10 -23.57 -3.77
C PRO A 224 -12.25 -22.64 -4.14
N ALA A 225 -11.92 -21.44 -4.61
CA ALA A 225 -12.90 -20.43 -4.99
C ALA A 225 -12.46 -19.65 -6.22
N THR A 226 -13.43 -19.09 -6.95
CA THR A 226 -13.19 -18.46 -8.26
C THR A 226 -12.29 -17.23 -8.13
N MET A 227 -11.21 -17.20 -8.93
CA MET A 227 -10.32 -16.05 -9.00
C MET A 227 -10.89 -14.94 -9.89
N LEU A 228 -10.35 -13.72 -9.76
CA LEU A 228 -10.91 -12.51 -10.37
C LEU A 228 -11.08 -12.57 -11.89
N ASN A 229 -10.12 -13.18 -12.59
CA ASN A 229 -10.17 -13.36 -14.04
C ASN A 229 -9.23 -14.50 -14.51
N PRO A 230 -9.37 -14.96 -15.77
CA PRO A 230 -8.54 -16.05 -16.31
C PRO A 230 -7.03 -15.76 -16.30
N GLY A 231 -6.61 -14.51 -16.47
CA GLY A 231 -5.19 -14.12 -16.47
C GLY A 231 -4.55 -14.23 -15.09
N ILE A 232 -5.25 -13.77 -14.05
CA ILE A 232 -4.84 -13.91 -12.65
C ILE A 232 -4.80 -15.40 -12.26
N PHE A 233 -5.85 -16.16 -12.62
CA PHE A 233 -5.88 -17.61 -12.39
C PHE A 233 -4.70 -18.32 -13.05
N LYS A 234 -4.43 -18.02 -14.32
CA LYS A 234 -3.30 -18.61 -15.05
C LYS A 234 -1.97 -18.31 -14.37
N ASN A 235 -1.72 -17.05 -14.00
CA ASN A 235 -0.50 -16.65 -13.30
C ASN A 235 -0.36 -17.34 -11.94
N TYR A 236 -1.47 -17.51 -11.20
CA TYR A 236 -1.49 -18.24 -9.94
C TYR A 236 -1.05 -19.69 -10.14
N VAL A 237 -1.68 -20.40 -11.08
CA VAL A 237 -1.36 -21.81 -11.39
C VAL A 237 0.09 -21.96 -11.81
N GLU A 238 0.60 -21.10 -12.70
CA GLU A 238 1.97 -21.14 -13.20
C GLU A 238 2.99 -20.87 -12.08
N LYS A 239 2.81 -19.79 -11.31
CA LYS A 239 3.75 -19.43 -10.23
C LYS A 239 3.76 -20.46 -9.11
N ARG A 240 2.58 -20.95 -8.71
CA ARG A 240 2.44 -22.03 -7.74
C ARG A 240 3.16 -23.28 -8.24
N ALA A 241 2.89 -23.73 -9.46
CA ALA A 241 3.53 -24.92 -10.02
C ALA A 241 5.06 -24.77 -10.07
N ASN A 242 5.56 -23.63 -10.56
CA ASN A 242 6.99 -23.34 -10.60
C ASN A 242 7.62 -23.44 -9.21
N SER A 243 6.98 -22.86 -8.17
CA SER A 243 7.46 -22.96 -6.80
C SER A 243 7.49 -24.40 -6.28
N LEU A 244 6.43 -25.18 -6.50
CA LEU A 244 6.33 -26.55 -5.99
C LEU A 244 7.24 -27.55 -6.71
N THR A 245 7.72 -27.22 -7.91
CA THR A 245 8.66 -28.07 -8.67
C THR A 245 10.13 -27.84 -8.30
N MET A 246 10.43 -26.87 -7.44
CA MET A 246 11.80 -26.58 -7.03
C MET A 246 12.32 -27.68 -6.08
N PRO A 247 13.55 -28.19 -6.26
CA PRO A 247 14.11 -29.23 -5.39
C PRO A 247 14.16 -28.85 -3.90
N GLU A 248 14.29 -27.56 -3.60
CA GLU A 248 14.39 -27.05 -2.23
C GLU A 248 13.03 -26.77 -1.57
N VAL A 249 11.92 -26.97 -2.30
CA VAL A 249 10.56 -26.69 -1.84
C VAL A 249 9.79 -28.00 -1.65
N GLU A 250 9.24 -28.17 -0.45
CA GLU A 250 8.38 -29.29 -0.10
C GLU A 250 6.92 -28.83 -0.05
N THR A 251 6.01 -29.59 -0.67
CA THR A 251 4.57 -29.34 -0.53
C THR A 251 4.11 -29.84 0.84
N VAL A 252 3.54 -28.96 1.65
CA VAL A 252 3.00 -29.30 2.98
C VAL A 252 1.54 -29.72 2.86
N ALA A 253 0.72 -28.90 2.19
CA ALA A 253 -0.71 -29.13 2.08
C ALA A 253 -1.26 -28.52 0.79
N VAL A 254 -2.25 -29.20 0.23
CA VAL A 254 -3.09 -28.72 -0.88
C VAL A 254 -4.53 -29.02 -0.49
N SER A 255 -5.46 -28.11 -0.80
CA SER A 255 -6.88 -28.40 -0.61
C SER A 255 -7.27 -29.76 -1.20
N THR A 256 -7.99 -30.55 -0.42
CA THR A 256 -8.48 -31.90 -0.81
C THR A 256 -9.79 -31.84 -1.59
N ILE A 257 -10.38 -30.65 -1.70
CA ILE A 257 -11.62 -30.41 -2.43
C ILE A 257 -11.29 -30.17 -3.90
N GLU A 258 -11.93 -30.93 -4.79
CA GLU A 258 -11.73 -30.80 -6.23
C GLU A 258 -12.13 -29.39 -6.73
N PRO A 259 -11.21 -28.63 -7.35
CA PRO A 259 -11.52 -27.29 -7.83
C PRO A 259 -12.38 -27.32 -9.09
N ALA A 260 -13.35 -26.41 -9.17
CA ALA A 260 -14.02 -26.07 -10.43
C ALA A 260 -13.11 -25.20 -11.32
N MET A 261 -13.55 -24.97 -12.57
CA MET A 261 -12.83 -24.10 -13.51
C MET A 261 -12.58 -22.70 -12.91
N TYR A 262 -11.35 -22.20 -13.07
CA TYR A 262 -10.88 -20.90 -12.57
C TYR A 262 -10.87 -20.73 -11.05
N GLN A 263 -10.93 -21.83 -10.28
CA GLN A 263 -10.81 -21.75 -8.83
C GLN A 263 -9.35 -21.83 -8.36
N GLY A 264 -8.92 -20.88 -7.54
CA GLY A 264 -7.61 -20.88 -6.90
C GLY A 264 -7.58 -21.93 -5.79
N VAL A 265 -6.66 -22.90 -5.90
CA VAL A 265 -6.52 -24.04 -4.96
C VAL A 265 -5.65 -23.64 -3.77
N PRO A 266 -6.14 -23.57 -2.54
CA PRO A 266 -5.32 -23.30 -1.35
C PRO A 266 -4.11 -24.23 -1.24
N THR A 267 -2.94 -23.69 -0.95
CA THR A 267 -1.69 -24.47 -0.90
C THR A 267 -0.68 -23.88 0.05
N ILE A 268 -0.03 -24.74 0.84
CA ILE A 268 1.12 -24.39 1.68
C ILE A 268 2.31 -25.23 1.24
N ALA A 269 3.46 -24.56 1.17
CA ALA A 269 4.75 -25.20 0.96
C ALA A 269 5.74 -24.80 2.06
N THR A 270 6.85 -25.50 2.15
CA THR A 270 7.96 -25.14 3.05
C THR A 270 9.31 -25.24 2.35
N ALA A 271 10.26 -24.42 2.81
CA ALA A 271 11.65 -24.44 2.40
C ALA A 271 12.55 -24.12 3.60
N THR A 272 13.85 -24.38 3.49
CA THR A 272 14.82 -23.95 4.51
C THR A 272 15.16 -22.46 4.35
N ALA A 273 15.65 -21.83 5.40
CA ALA A 273 16.20 -20.47 5.33
C ALA A 273 17.34 -20.37 4.30
N GLU A 274 18.22 -21.37 4.23
CA GLU A 274 19.28 -21.44 3.22
C GLU A 274 18.74 -21.43 1.79
N ALA A 275 17.70 -22.21 1.51
CA ALA A 275 17.05 -22.22 0.20
C ALA A 275 16.45 -20.85 -0.14
N PHE A 276 15.75 -20.23 0.81
CA PHE A 276 15.18 -18.88 0.63
C PHE A 276 16.24 -17.82 0.35
N ILE A 277 17.34 -17.83 1.10
CA ILE A 277 18.45 -16.87 0.94
C ILE A 277 19.10 -17.01 -0.44
N ASN A 278 19.28 -18.24 -0.92
CA ASN A 278 19.99 -18.52 -2.16
C ASN A 278 19.11 -18.50 -3.42
N ASN A 279 17.78 -18.43 -3.27
CA ASN A 279 16.84 -18.52 -4.38
C ASN A 279 15.87 -17.30 -4.44
N PRO A 280 16.19 -16.28 -5.26
CA PRO A 280 15.34 -15.09 -5.42
C PRO A 280 13.93 -15.37 -5.95
N PHE A 281 13.67 -16.55 -6.52
CA PHE A 281 12.31 -16.91 -6.92
C PHE A 281 11.38 -17.07 -5.72
N LEU A 282 11.89 -17.55 -4.58
CA LEU A 282 11.11 -17.73 -3.35
C LEU A 282 10.69 -16.41 -2.69
N HIS A 283 11.25 -15.28 -3.15
CA HIS A 283 10.89 -13.94 -2.71
C HIS A 283 9.70 -13.38 -3.51
N GLN A 284 9.35 -14.02 -4.63
CA GLN A 284 8.30 -13.55 -5.51
C GLN A 284 6.91 -13.90 -4.99
N GLU A 285 6.02 -12.91 -5.07
CA GLU A 285 4.60 -13.09 -4.74
C GLU A 285 3.90 -14.08 -5.69
N VAL A 286 3.16 -15.01 -5.09
CA VAL A 286 2.17 -15.88 -5.76
C VAL A 286 0.78 -15.35 -5.42
N PHE A 287 0.21 -14.49 -6.28
CA PHE A 287 -1.06 -13.82 -6.00
C PHE A 287 -2.24 -14.81 -6.04
N GLY A 288 -2.69 -15.25 -4.87
CA GLY A 288 -3.73 -16.27 -4.66
C GLY A 288 -3.58 -16.92 -3.29
N PRO A 289 -4.27 -18.03 -3.00
CA PRO A 289 -4.27 -18.65 -1.68
C PRO A 289 -3.04 -19.55 -1.49
N TYR A 290 -1.85 -18.96 -1.52
CA TYR A 290 -0.56 -19.65 -1.39
C TYR A 290 0.34 -18.98 -0.35
N SER A 291 0.95 -19.78 0.53
CA SER A 291 1.99 -19.30 1.44
C SER A 291 3.16 -20.28 1.54
N LEU A 292 4.35 -19.73 1.77
CA LEU A 292 5.58 -20.46 1.97
C LEU A 292 6.05 -20.33 3.43
N VAL A 293 6.33 -21.46 4.08
CA VAL A 293 6.89 -21.52 5.44
C VAL A 293 8.40 -21.73 5.38
N ILE A 294 9.18 -20.79 5.93
CA ILE A 294 10.63 -20.84 6.01
C ILE A 294 11.08 -21.36 7.37
N LYS A 295 11.82 -22.46 7.35
CA LYS A 295 12.41 -23.11 8.52
C LYS A 295 13.81 -22.57 8.77
N CYS A 296 13.99 -21.84 9.88
CA CYS A 296 15.27 -21.31 10.34
C CYS A 296 15.83 -22.19 11.45
N LYS A 297 17.14 -22.39 11.53
CA LYS A 297 17.75 -23.16 12.63
C LYS A 297 17.68 -22.45 13.98
N ASP A 298 17.71 -21.12 13.98
CA ASP A 298 17.73 -20.26 15.16
C ASP A 298 17.30 -18.82 14.81
N ILE A 299 17.28 -17.94 15.82
CA ILE A 299 16.98 -16.51 15.66
C ILE A 299 17.99 -15.81 14.76
N THR A 300 19.28 -16.16 14.81
CA THR A 300 20.32 -15.52 13.99
C THR A 300 20.11 -15.79 12.50
N GLU A 301 19.67 -16.99 12.15
CA GLU A 301 19.27 -17.31 10.79
C GLU A 301 17.96 -16.64 10.38
N MET A 302 17.01 -16.49 11.31
CA MET A 302 15.78 -15.70 11.08
C MET A 302 16.09 -14.22 10.80
N GLU A 303 17.04 -13.62 11.53
CA GLU A 303 17.57 -12.28 11.26
C GLU A 303 18.22 -12.23 9.87
N THR A 304 19.00 -13.25 9.51
CA THR A 304 19.62 -13.34 8.18
C THR A 304 18.56 -13.38 7.08
N VAL A 305 17.49 -14.17 7.25
CA VAL A 305 16.34 -14.17 6.34
C VAL A 305 15.72 -12.78 6.23
N ALA A 306 15.50 -12.08 7.35
CA ALA A 306 14.95 -10.72 7.35
C ALA A 306 15.79 -9.74 6.51
N THR A 307 17.13 -9.88 6.53
CA THR A 307 18.02 -9.02 5.71
C THR A 307 17.94 -9.29 4.20
N HIS A 308 17.39 -10.43 3.78
CA HIS A 308 17.24 -10.80 2.37
C HIS A 308 15.83 -10.51 1.82
N ILE A 309 14.90 -10.07 2.67
CA ILE A 309 13.56 -9.69 2.24
C ILE A 309 13.58 -8.25 1.74
N GLU A 310 13.11 -8.05 0.50
CA GLU A 310 12.92 -6.71 -0.07
C GLU A 310 11.73 -5.98 0.59
N GLY A 311 11.49 -4.71 0.24
CA GLY A 311 10.41 -3.91 0.84
C GLY A 311 9.01 -4.50 0.70
N GLN A 312 8.22 -4.38 1.78
CA GLN A 312 6.90 -5.00 2.00
C GLN A 312 5.86 -3.94 2.39
N LEU A 313 4.59 -4.22 2.09
CA LEU A 313 3.47 -3.41 2.61
C LEU A 313 3.35 -3.58 4.13
N THR A 314 3.44 -4.82 4.59
CA THR A 314 3.36 -5.17 6.00
C THR A 314 4.44 -6.16 6.39
N ALA A 315 4.82 -6.17 7.65
CA ALA A 315 5.49 -7.30 8.26
C ALA A 315 4.88 -7.53 9.65
N THR A 316 4.80 -8.79 10.07
CA THR A 316 4.18 -9.17 11.33
C THR A 316 5.18 -9.87 12.24
N LEU A 317 5.19 -9.50 13.52
CA LEU A 317 5.83 -10.24 14.60
C LEU A 317 4.73 -10.93 15.42
N MET A 318 4.73 -12.26 15.47
CA MET A 318 3.89 -13.07 16.35
C MET A 318 4.75 -13.47 17.55
N GLY A 319 4.61 -12.77 18.68
CA GLY A 319 5.51 -12.90 19.82
C GLY A 319 4.92 -12.42 21.13
N SER A 320 5.38 -12.97 22.26
CA SER A 320 5.11 -12.45 23.60
C SER A 320 5.75 -11.06 23.78
N LEU A 321 5.47 -10.38 24.90
CA LEU A 321 6.21 -9.17 25.26
C LEU A 321 7.72 -9.44 25.42
N GLN A 322 8.08 -10.60 25.96
CA GLN A 322 9.47 -10.96 26.23
C GLN A 322 10.18 -11.42 24.95
N ASP A 323 9.49 -12.08 24.01
CA ASP A 323 9.99 -12.33 22.66
C ASP A 323 10.43 -11.02 22.00
N ILE A 324 9.60 -9.98 22.04
CA ILE A 324 9.93 -8.68 21.41
C ILE A 324 11.12 -8.03 22.11
N LYS A 325 11.15 -8.02 23.44
CA LYS A 325 12.26 -7.43 24.22
C LYS A 325 13.59 -8.15 24.05
N ASN A 326 13.57 -9.47 23.83
CA ASN A 326 14.78 -10.27 23.68
C ASN A 326 15.36 -10.23 22.26
N ASN A 327 14.58 -9.77 21.28
CA ASN A 327 14.95 -9.83 19.87
C ASN A 327 14.92 -8.44 19.21
N GLU A 328 15.46 -7.41 19.88
CA GLU A 328 15.46 -6.02 19.39
C GLU A 328 16.09 -5.87 18.00
N THR A 329 17.16 -6.63 17.73
CA THR A 329 17.82 -6.67 16.41
C THR A 329 16.84 -7.10 15.32
N LEU A 330 16.14 -8.22 15.51
CA LEU A 330 15.12 -8.69 14.58
C LEU A 330 14.00 -7.67 14.40
N VAL A 331 13.50 -7.07 15.49
CA VAL A 331 12.44 -6.03 15.43
C VAL A 331 12.89 -4.87 14.53
N SER A 332 14.12 -4.40 14.68
CA SER A 332 14.66 -3.30 13.88
C SER A 332 14.83 -3.68 12.41
N LEU A 333 15.30 -4.90 12.13
CA LEU A 333 15.40 -5.43 10.76
C LEU A 333 14.03 -5.50 10.09
N VAL A 334 13.03 -6.04 10.78
CA VAL A 334 11.65 -6.19 10.26
C VAL A 334 10.97 -4.83 10.06
N GLN A 335 11.24 -3.86 10.93
CA GLN A 335 10.76 -2.49 10.76
C GLN A 335 11.32 -1.84 9.48
N ASN A 336 12.59 -2.08 9.15
CA ASN A 336 13.24 -1.45 7.99
C ASN A 336 12.70 -1.91 6.64
N ILE A 337 12.01 -3.05 6.60
CA ILE A 337 11.49 -3.64 5.36
C ILE A 337 9.99 -3.41 5.14
N CYS A 338 9.26 -2.74 6.03
CA CYS A 338 7.80 -2.60 5.89
C CYS A 338 7.27 -1.18 6.13
N GLY A 339 6.12 -0.85 5.54
CA GLY A 339 5.38 0.38 5.88
C GLY A 339 4.50 0.23 7.12
N ARG A 340 3.98 -0.98 7.38
CA ARG A 340 3.15 -1.27 8.56
C ARG A 340 3.63 -2.50 9.30
N LEU A 341 4.22 -2.27 10.47
CA LEU A 341 4.64 -3.31 11.40
C LEU A 341 3.48 -3.73 12.30
N ILE A 342 3.22 -5.03 12.37
CA ILE A 342 2.07 -5.60 13.09
C ILE A 342 2.58 -6.51 14.20
N HIS A 343 1.96 -6.44 15.36
CA HIS A 343 2.23 -7.35 16.48
C HIS A 343 0.98 -8.18 16.78
N ASN A 344 1.13 -9.51 16.81
CA ASN A 344 0.08 -10.46 17.19
C ASN A 344 -1.26 -10.32 16.43
N ASN A 345 -1.22 -10.03 15.12
CA ASN A 345 -2.40 -9.96 14.28
C ASN A 345 -2.07 -10.26 12.81
N VAL A 346 -3.09 -10.56 12.01
CA VAL A 346 -2.93 -10.81 10.57
C VAL A 346 -2.87 -9.51 9.77
N PRO A 347 -2.17 -9.49 8.61
CA PRO A 347 -1.94 -8.27 7.83
C PRO A 347 -3.11 -7.82 6.95
N THR A 348 -4.08 -8.71 6.68
CA THR A 348 -5.12 -8.52 5.64
C THR A 348 -5.99 -7.28 5.84
N GLY A 349 -6.35 -6.96 7.08
CA GLY A 349 -7.16 -5.79 7.40
C GLY A 349 -6.39 -4.47 7.20
N VAL A 350 -6.97 -3.55 6.41
CA VAL A 350 -6.45 -2.18 6.21
C VAL A 350 -7.51 -1.18 6.64
N ALA A 351 -7.30 -0.55 7.79
CA ALA A 351 -8.17 0.52 8.29
C ALA A 351 -7.95 1.83 7.52
N VAL A 352 -9.02 2.55 7.17
CA VAL A 352 -8.93 3.90 6.61
C VAL A 352 -8.96 4.91 7.75
N CYS A 353 -7.79 5.33 8.23
CA CYS A 353 -7.62 6.28 9.32
C CYS A 353 -6.34 7.12 9.13
N GLU A 354 -6.18 8.19 9.92
CA GLU A 354 -5.03 9.11 9.85
C GLU A 354 -3.69 8.39 10.07
N ALA A 355 -3.63 7.41 10.96
CA ALA A 355 -2.37 6.71 11.29
C ALA A 355 -2.00 5.57 10.32
N MET A 356 -2.77 5.35 9.25
CA MET A 356 -2.52 4.25 8.33
C MET A 356 -1.33 4.53 7.41
N GLN A 357 -0.39 3.58 7.38
CA GLN A 357 0.66 3.49 6.37
C GLN A 357 0.40 2.27 5.49
N HIS A 358 -0.31 2.47 4.38
CA HIS A 358 -0.45 1.47 3.32
C HIS A 358 0.54 1.82 2.21
N GLY A 359 1.69 1.18 2.28
CA GLY A 359 2.84 1.42 1.43
C GLY A 359 4.08 0.75 2.06
N GLY A 360 5.27 1.07 1.58
CA GLY A 360 6.50 0.53 2.15
C GLY A 360 7.70 0.71 1.23
N PRO A 361 8.89 0.24 1.64
CA PRO A 361 10.07 0.25 0.76
C PRO A 361 9.81 -0.50 -0.55
N TYR A 362 10.57 -0.19 -1.60
CA TYR A 362 10.49 -0.93 -2.87
C TYR A 362 10.85 -2.42 -2.65
N PRO A 363 10.15 -3.38 -3.28
CA PRO A 363 9.15 -3.25 -4.34
C PRO A 363 7.70 -3.07 -3.89
N ALA A 364 7.40 -2.93 -2.60
CA ALA A 364 6.01 -2.71 -2.16
C ALA A 364 5.42 -1.44 -2.78
N THR A 365 6.17 -0.33 -2.72
CA THR A 365 5.83 0.89 -3.45
C THR A 365 7.03 1.55 -4.12
N THR A 366 6.76 2.49 -5.04
CA THR A 366 7.78 3.34 -5.67
C THR A 366 8.20 4.54 -4.83
N ASP A 367 7.43 4.91 -3.80
CA ASP A 367 7.78 5.96 -2.85
C ASP A 367 7.29 5.60 -1.44
N ALA A 368 8.22 5.16 -0.60
CA ALA A 368 7.95 4.66 0.75
C ALA A 368 7.53 5.75 1.74
N ARG A 369 7.72 7.04 1.40
CA ARG A 369 7.42 8.17 2.30
C ARG A 369 5.93 8.44 2.45
N PHE A 370 5.12 7.92 1.54
CA PHE A 370 3.69 8.19 1.46
C PHE A 370 2.85 6.93 1.67
N THR A 371 1.59 7.14 2.03
CA THR A 371 0.55 6.11 2.11
C THR A 371 -0.43 6.28 0.95
N SER A 372 -1.02 5.19 0.48
CA SER A 372 -2.15 5.21 -0.47
C SER A 372 -3.51 5.23 0.22
N VAL A 373 -3.55 4.93 1.53
CA VAL A 373 -4.77 4.79 2.32
C VAL A 373 -4.72 5.68 3.55
N GLY A 374 -5.81 6.38 3.78
CA GLY A 374 -5.97 7.30 4.89
C GLY A 374 -5.72 8.76 4.46
N PRO A 375 -6.18 9.74 5.26
CA PRO A 375 -6.08 11.17 4.95
C PRO A 375 -4.71 11.67 4.45
N ASP A 376 -3.61 11.13 4.98
CA ASP A 376 -2.25 11.52 4.58
C ASP A 376 -1.93 11.17 3.12
N ALA A 377 -2.72 10.31 2.47
CA ALA A 377 -2.58 10.00 1.05
C ALA A 377 -2.78 11.22 0.14
N ILE A 378 -3.42 12.30 0.63
CA ILE A 378 -3.53 13.60 -0.05
C ILE A 378 -2.14 14.16 -0.38
N LEU A 379 -1.17 13.97 0.51
CA LEU A 379 0.17 14.55 0.38
C LEU A 379 0.95 14.03 -0.83
N ARG A 380 0.58 12.87 -1.39
CA ARG A 380 1.12 12.36 -2.65
C ARG A 380 0.89 13.33 -3.81
N PHE A 381 -0.25 14.00 -3.81
CA PHE A 381 -0.71 14.82 -4.92
C PHE A 381 -0.55 16.31 -4.68
N ALA A 382 0.29 16.68 -3.71
CA ALA A 382 0.54 18.06 -3.33
C ALA A 382 2.04 18.39 -3.25
N ARG A 383 2.37 19.68 -3.36
CA ARG A 383 3.73 20.20 -3.19
C ARG A 383 3.73 21.49 -2.38
N PRO A 384 4.82 21.83 -1.68
CA PRO A 384 4.89 23.10 -0.98
C PRO A 384 5.11 24.28 -1.94
N VAL A 385 4.52 25.43 -1.60
CA VAL A 385 4.88 26.75 -2.15
C VAL A 385 5.16 27.71 -1.00
N CYS A 386 6.28 28.42 -1.09
CA CYS A 386 6.67 29.44 -0.13
C CYS A 386 6.46 30.85 -0.71
N PHE A 387 5.78 31.70 0.06
CA PHE A 387 5.50 33.10 -0.20
C PHE A 387 6.43 33.92 0.69
N GLN A 388 7.25 34.78 0.08
CA GLN A 388 8.23 35.60 0.79
C GLN A 388 7.85 37.08 0.64
N GLN A 389 7.66 37.77 1.78
CA GLN A 389 7.31 39.20 1.83
C GLN A 389 6.06 39.57 1.02
N TRP A 390 5.08 38.67 0.93
CA TRP A 390 3.81 38.97 0.27
C TRP A 390 2.93 39.86 1.17
N GLU A 391 2.25 40.82 0.56
CA GLU A 391 1.20 41.58 1.23
C GLU A 391 0.07 40.65 1.66
N ASN A 392 -0.49 40.91 2.85
CA ASN A 392 -1.48 40.02 3.46
C ASN A 392 -2.70 39.77 2.56
N GLU A 393 -3.14 40.80 1.83
CA GLU A 393 -4.31 40.75 0.94
C GLU A 393 -4.08 39.85 -0.29
N LEU A 394 -2.82 39.66 -0.70
CA LEU A 394 -2.44 38.84 -1.84
C LEU A 394 -2.16 37.37 -1.47
N LEU A 395 -2.10 37.06 -0.18
CA LEU A 395 -1.89 35.69 0.29
C LEU A 395 -3.16 34.84 0.10
N PRO A 396 -3.00 33.51 -0.09
CA PRO A 396 -4.10 32.57 0.09
C PRO A 396 -4.72 32.70 1.49
N ASP A 397 -6.03 32.49 1.61
CA ASP A 397 -6.77 32.64 2.88
C ASP A 397 -6.17 31.83 4.03
N ALA A 398 -5.66 30.64 3.76
CA ALA A 398 -4.97 29.78 4.73
C ALA A 398 -3.69 30.42 5.33
N LEU A 399 -3.08 31.38 4.63
CA LEU A 399 -1.84 32.05 5.01
C LEU A 399 -2.04 33.48 5.53
N LYS A 400 -3.26 34.03 5.47
CA LYS A 400 -3.56 35.39 5.94
C LYS A 400 -3.40 35.55 7.45
N ASN A 401 -3.03 36.74 7.90
CA ASN A 401 -2.80 37.05 9.32
C ASN A 401 -4.01 36.71 10.19
N GLU A 402 -5.20 37.01 9.68
CA GLU A 402 -6.50 36.89 10.36
C GLU A 402 -6.93 35.43 10.58
N ASN A 403 -6.32 34.47 9.88
CA ASN A 403 -6.74 33.06 9.84
C ASN A 403 -8.25 32.89 9.55
N PRO A 404 -8.77 33.42 8.43
CA PRO A 404 -10.21 33.40 8.14
C PRO A 404 -10.81 31.98 8.07
N LEU A 405 -9.97 30.96 7.83
CA LEU A 405 -10.38 29.55 7.77
C LEU A 405 -10.30 28.82 9.13
N GLY A 406 -9.74 29.45 10.16
CA GLY A 406 -9.62 28.85 11.50
C GLY A 406 -8.72 27.60 11.56
N PHE A 407 -7.84 27.41 10.58
CA PHE A 407 -6.94 26.24 10.50
C PHE A 407 -5.83 26.29 11.55
N TRP A 408 -5.30 25.12 11.91
CA TRP A 408 -4.06 25.02 12.67
C TRP A 408 -2.86 25.42 11.81
N ARG A 409 -1.97 26.24 12.38
CA ARG A 409 -0.78 26.76 11.71
C ARG A 409 0.40 26.69 12.66
N THR A 410 1.61 26.42 12.15
CA THR A 410 2.83 26.60 12.95
C THR A 410 3.38 27.99 12.68
N VAL A 411 3.30 28.90 13.66
CA VAL A 411 3.79 30.26 13.60
C VAL A 411 5.04 30.38 14.47
N ASN A 412 6.19 30.70 13.87
CA ASN A 412 7.48 30.83 14.58
C ASN A 412 7.83 29.63 15.46
N GLY A 413 7.46 28.42 15.02
CA GLY A 413 7.69 27.17 15.75
C GLY A 413 6.56 26.74 16.69
N SER A 414 5.55 27.59 16.92
CA SER A 414 4.42 27.30 17.82
C SER A 414 3.14 26.97 17.04
N LEU A 415 2.48 25.88 17.41
CA LEU A 415 1.19 25.49 16.82
C LEU A 415 0.07 26.38 17.39
N THR A 416 -0.72 27.03 16.53
CA THR A 416 -1.79 27.96 16.93
C THR A 416 -2.89 28.09 15.88
N ARG A 417 -4.09 28.54 16.31
CA ARG A 417 -5.18 29.01 15.44
C ARG A 417 -5.38 30.53 15.53
N GLU A 418 -4.67 31.20 16.42
CA GLU A 418 -4.80 32.63 16.65
C GLU A 418 -4.33 33.45 15.45
N LYS A 419 -4.85 34.67 15.35
CA LYS A 419 -4.33 35.70 14.44
C LYS A 419 -2.88 36.09 14.80
N ILE A 420 -2.11 36.54 13.82
CA ILE A 420 -0.70 36.94 13.97
C ILE A 420 -0.48 38.42 13.72
#